data_AF-A0A1F2H929-F1
#
_entry.id   AF-A0A1F2H929-F1
#
_cell.length_a   1.000
_cell.length_b   1.000
_cell.length_c   1.000
_cell.angle_alpha   90.00
_cell.angle_beta   90.00
_cell.angle_gamma   90.00
#
_symmetry.space_group_name_H-M   'P 1'
#
loop_
_entity.id
_entity.type
_entity.pdbx_description
1 polymer ?
#
loop_
_entity_poly.entity_id
_entity_poly.type
_entity_poly.pdbx_seq_one_letter_code
_entity_poly.pdbx_strand_id
1 'polypeptide(L)'
;MIVWALFDSGNGSYTKGVKKLDKDIEIYPIGIDIEKKNNHFINLNLADYSRLFGNNTLFDTLDKLPKPDLIIASPPCESWSNASAMDRGNACWKQEQGDALFQPQQPLSIFTVRDYKDFDRYQYYPNKQLMKRINGELCVFNTVEIIKRYKPKYWIIENPAFGRIWEYIERVLGFEIPFENHTRYNNYDNYPISKPTRFSGNVELNLKNEKKSNDVKFQDWTKSYNERSNIPQSLVCEIFEKVYKEIENEEKTRQPANDSNDSTTGLTSH
;
A
#
# COMPACT_ATOMS: atom_id res chain seq x y z
N MET A 1 17.22 -9.27 -3.56
CA MET A 1 15.73 -9.10 -3.57
C MET A 1 15.36 -7.90 -4.42
N ILE A 2 14.45 -8.06 -5.38
CA ILE A 2 13.98 -6.99 -6.27
C ILE A 2 12.65 -6.42 -5.73
N VAL A 3 12.60 -5.12 -5.51
CA VAL A 3 11.45 -4.40 -4.93
C VAL A 3 10.92 -3.38 -5.92
N TRP A 4 9.62 -3.43 -6.21
CA TRP A 4 8.92 -2.30 -6.81
C TRP A 4 8.22 -1.50 -5.72
N ALA A 5 8.61 -0.25 -5.56
CA ALA A 5 8.04 0.66 -4.57
C ALA A 5 7.08 1.65 -5.26
N LEU A 6 5.81 1.26 -5.33
CA LEU A 6 4.76 2.04 -5.98
C LEU A 6 4.37 3.22 -5.10
N PHE A 7 4.24 4.39 -5.72
CA PHE A 7 3.94 5.68 -5.08
C PHE A 7 5.06 6.20 -4.14
N ASP A 8 6.29 5.69 -4.25
CA ASP A 8 7.45 6.17 -3.47
C ASP A 8 8.12 7.43 -4.08
N SER A 9 7.34 8.30 -4.71
CA SER A 9 7.84 9.47 -5.45
C SER A 9 8.02 10.73 -4.61
N GLY A 10 7.45 10.78 -3.40
CA GLY A 10 7.59 11.90 -2.47
C GLY A 10 8.98 11.92 -1.82
N ASN A 11 9.05 11.63 -0.53
CA ASN A 11 10.32 11.64 0.20
C ASN A 11 11.14 10.34 0.03
N GLY A 12 10.68 9.36 -0.75
CA GLY A 12 11.38 8.10 -0.97
C GLY A 12 11.54 7.28 0.31
N SER A 13 10.47 7.12 1.09
CA SER A 13 10.51 6.42 2.38
C SER A 13 11.02 4.98 2.23
N TYR A 14 10.57 4.26 1.20
CA TYR A 14 11.04 2.90 0.96
C TYR A 14 12.48 2.88 0.45
N THR A 15 12.82 3.79 -0.45
CA THR A 15 14.17 3.95 -0.98
C THR A 15 15.20 4.25 0.13
N LYS A 16 14.86 5.14 1.06
CA LYS A 16 15.67 5.41 2.26
C LYS A 16 15.75 4.20 3.16
N GLY A 17 14.63 3.49 3.33
CA GLY A 17 14.49 2.17 3.95
C GLY A 17 15.61 1.21 3.59
N VAL A 18 15.64 0.89 2.30
CA VAL A 18 16.59 -0.05 1.70
C VAL A 18 18.04 0.41 1.88
N LYS A 19 18.33 1.68 1.61
CA LYS A 19 19.69 2.23 1.77
C LYS A 19 20.24 2.11 3.19
N LYS A 20 19.36 2.15 4.20
CA LYS A 20 19.76 2.03 5.61
C LYS A 20 20.04 0.57 6.02
N LEU A 21 19.41 -0.40 5.37
CA LEU A 21 19.56 -1.82 5.74
C LEU A 21 20.87 -2.45 5.27
N ASP A 22 21.56 -1.83 4.30
CA ASP A 22 22.82 -2.33 3.73
C ASP A 22 22.75 -3.83 3.35
N LYS A 23 21.63 -4.22 2.72
CA LYS A 23 21.37 -5.56 2.19
C LYS A 23 21.32 -5.52 0.66
N ASP A 24 21.47 -6.68 0.04
CA ASP A 24 21.31 -6.85 -1.41
C ASP A 24 19.83 -6.76 -1.83
N ILE A 25 19.34 -5.51 -1.87
CA ILE A 25 17.99 -5.15 -2.23
C ILE A 25 18.05 -4.11 -3.35
N GLU A 26 17.56 -4.48 -4.52
CA GLU A 26 17.43 -3.60 -5.66
C GLU A 26 16.02 -3.00 -5.65
N ILE A 27 15.91 -1.67 -5.55
CA ILE A 27 14.62 -0.98 -5.40
C ILE A 27 14.32 -0.07 -6.60
N TYR A 28 13.10 -0.21 -7.10
CA TYR A 28 12.53 0.56 -8.21
C TYR A 28 11.37 1.41 -7.68
N PRO A 29 11.63 2.65 -7.22
CA PRO A 29 10.58 3.59 -6.86
C PRO A 29 9.86 4.11 -8.12
N ILE A 30 8.54 4.09 -8.12
CA ILE A 30 7.69 4.40 -9.28
C ILE A 30 6.54 5.31 -8.85
N GLY A 31 6.30 6.41 -9.57
CA GLY A 31 5.17 7.29 -9.28
C GLY A 31 5.31 8.69 -9.88
N ILE A 32 4.59 9.65 -9.29
CA ILE A 32 4.64 11.08 -9.64
C ILE A 32 4.85 11.87 -8.36
N ASP A 33 5.84 12.77 -8.33
CA ASP A 33 6.00 13.72 -7.24
C ASP A 33 5.10 14.95 -7.48
N ILE A 34 4.05 15.06 -6.67
CA ILE A 34 3.09 16.18 -6.74
C ILE A 34 3.77 17.51 -6.42
N GLU A 35 4.77 17.52 -5.54
CA GLU A 35 5.50 18.73 -5.16
C GLU A 35 6.65 19.06 -6.13
N LYS A 36 6.98 18.14 -7.06
CA LYS A 36 8.08 18.27 -8.05
C LYS A 36 9.44 18.61 -7.43
N LYS A 37 9.72 18.05 -6.25
CA LYS A 37 10.97 18.26 -5.50
C LYS A 37 11.98 17.13 -5.67
N ASN A 38 11.54 15.99 -6.20
CA ASN A 38 12.33 14.76 -6.24
C ASN A 38 12.41 14.19 -7.66
N ASN A 39 13.48 13.43 -7.93
CA ASN A 39 13.76 12.79 -9.23
C ASN A 39 14.33 11.37 -9.11
N HIS A 40 14.30 10.77 -7.92
CA HIS A 40 14.92 9.46 -7.63
C HIS A 40 14.05 8.26 -8.07
N PHE A 41 12.98 8.50 -8.84
CA PHE A 41 11.95 7.52 -9.19
C PHE A 41 11.67 7.49 -10.68
N ILE A 42 11.11 6.37 -11.14
CA ILE A 42 10.57 6.22 -12.48
C ILE A 42 9.27 7.01 -12.54
N ASN A 43 9.28 8.11 -13.30
CA ASN A 43 8.12 8.98 -13.47
C ASN A 43 7.05 8.25 -14.30
N LEU A 44 6.01 7.76 -13.62
CA LEU A 44 4.96 6.97 -14.23
C LEU A 44 3.62 7.26 -13.54
N ASN A 45 2.58 7.52 -14.35
CA ASN A 45 1.24 7.73 -13.84
C ASN A 45 0.59 6.39 -13.46
N LEU A 46 0.61 6.05 -12.17
CA LEU A 46 -0.04 4.85 -11.65
C LEU A 46 -1.58 4.93 -11.63
N ALA A 47 -2.17 6.10 -11.94
CA ALA A 47 -3.59 6.26 -12.20
C ALA A 47 -3.92 6.26 -13.71
N ASP A 48 -2.99 5.86 -14.58
CA ASP A 48 -3.23 5.88 -16.02
C ASP A 48 -4.33 4.88 -16.43
N TYR A 49 -5.30 5.39 -17.20
CA TYR A 49 -6.38 4.61 -17.79
C TYR A 49 -6.35 4.65 -19.33
N SER A 50 -5.30 5.23 -19.90
CA SER A 50 -5.14 5.41 -21.36
C SER A 50 -5.13 4.08 -22.13
N ARG A 51 -4.93 2.96 -21.44
CA ARG A 51 -5.07 1.60 -22.00
C ARG A 51 -6.45 1.33 -22.59
N LEU A 52 -7.50 1.98 -22.08
CA LEU A 52 -8.85 1.93 -22.67
C LEU A 52 -8.90 2.50 -24.09
N PHE A 53 -7.91 3.33 -24.45
CA PHE A 53 -7.77 3.95 -25.77
C PHE A 53 -6.55 3.42 -26.53
N GLY A 54 -6.05 2.24 -26.16
CA GLY A 54 -4.95 1.55 -26.84
C GLY A 54 -3.54 2.00 -26.43
N ASN A 55 -3.40 2.94 -25.50
CA ASN A 55 -2.09 3.34 -25.00
C ASN A 55 -1.72 2.54 -23.74
N ASN A 56 -0.78 1.61 -23.86
CA ASN A 56 -0.34 0.72 -22.77
C ASN A 56 0.93 1.18 -22.04
N THR A 57 1.30 2.47 -22.14
CA THR A 57 2.56 3.03 -21.58
C THR A 57 2.84 2.59 -20.14
N LEU A 58 1.82 2.53 -19.27
CA LEU A 58 1.97 2.05 -17.89
C LEU A 58 2.60 0.65 -17.84
N PHE A 59 2.02 -0.34 -18.53
CA PHE A 59 2.50 -1.71 -18.52
C PHE A 59 3.73 -1.90 -19.41
N ASP A 60 3.82 -1.21 -20.55
CA ASP A 60 4.98 -1.26 -21.42
C ASP A 60 6.26 -0.73 -20.72
N THR A 61 6.10 0.17 -19.76
CA THR A 61 7.20 0.66 -18.92
C THR A 61 7.56 -0.36 -17.85
N LEU A 62 6.58 -0.91 -17.14
CA LEU A 62 6.80 -1.89 -16.08
C LEU A 62 7.35 -3.22 -16.61
N ASP A 63 6.96 -3.64 -17.81
CA ASP A 63 7.44 -4.87 -18.47
C ASP A 63 8.94 -4.83 -18.79
N LYS A 64 9.57 -3.64 -18.80
CA LYS A 64 11.03 -3.48 -19.01
C LYS A 64 11.84 -3.64 -17.74
N LEU A 65 11.19 -3.61 -16.57
CA LEU A 65 11.84 -3.75 -15.28
C LEU A 65 12.05 -5.23 -14.97
N PRO A 66 13.07 -5.58 -14.16
CA PRO A 66 13.20 -6.95 -13.69
C PRO A 66 12.00 -7.34 -12.83
N LYS A 67 11.64 -8.63 -12.89
CA LYS A 67 10.49 -9.17 -12.18
C LYS A 67 10.66 -8.95 -10.66
N PRO A 68 9.67 -8.38 -9.96
CA PRO A 68 9.79 -8.10 -8.54
C PRO A 68 9.59 -9.35 -7.69
N ASP A 69 10.39 -9.47 -6.63
CA ASP A 69 10.14 -10.38 -5.52
C ASP A 69 9.08 -9.79 -4.58
N LEU A 70 9.15 -8.48 -4.36
CA LEU A 70 8.23 -7.71 -3.53
C LEU A 70 7.64 -6.52 -4.30
N ILE A 71 6.33 -6.37 -4.26
CA ILE A 71 5.66 -5.11 -4.60
C ILE A 71 5.16 -4.47 -3.31
N ILE A 72 5.66 -3.28 -2.99
CA ILE A 72 5.16 -2.48 -1.86
C ILE A 72 4.56 -1.18 -2.38
N ALA A 73 3.35 -0.83 -1.94
CA ALA A 73 2.60 0.28 -2.51
C ALA A 73 1.95 1.16 -1.44
N SER A 74 2.06 2.48 -1.59
CA SER A 74 1.34 3.48 -0.78
C SER A 74 0.37 4.30 -1.63
N PRO A 75 -0.74 3.71 -2.15
CA PRO A 75 -1.67 4.44 -2.99
C PRO A 75 -2.28 5.66 -2.26
N PRO A 76 -2.57 6.76 -2.97
CA PRO A 76 -3.10 7.98 -2.37
C PRO A 76 -4.38 7.73 -1.55
N CYS A 77 -4.42 8.28 -0.33
CA CYS A 77 -5.46 7.97 0.66
C CYS A 77 -6.66 8.94 0.65
N GLU A 78 -6.62 10.03 -0.13
CA GLU A 78 -7.56 11.15 -0.04
C GLU A 78 -9.01 10.74 -0.28
N SER A 79 -9.23 9.72 -1.11
CA SER A 79 -10.56 9.17 -1.43
C SER A 79 -11.06 8.19 -0.38
N TRP A 80 -10.17 7.65 0.44
CA TRP A 80 -10.43 6.51 1.30
C TRP A 80 -10.44 6.88 2.78
N SER A 81 -9.69 7.93 3.14
CA SER A 81 -9.37 8.30 4.51
C SER A 81 -10.51 9.03 5.23
N ASN A 82 -10.66 8.72 6.52
CA ASN A 82 -11.53 9.44 7.45
C ASN A 82 -11.01 10.85 7.80
N ALA A 83 -9.83 11.24 7.31
CA ALA A 83 -9.37 12.63 7.42
C ALA A 83 -10.31 13.62 6.71
N SER A 84 -11.07 13.13 5.71
CA SER A 84 -12.13 13.90 5.04
C SER A 84 -13.54 13.54 5.53
N ALA A 85 -13.65 13.13 6.81
CA ALA A 85 -14.91 12.70 7.40
C ALA A 85 -16.04 13.72 7.17
N MET A 86 -17.18 13.18 6.77
CA MET A 86 -18.47 13.84 6.62
C MET A 86 -19.53 12.93 7.22
N ASP A 87 -20.76 13.41 7.35
CA ASP A 87 -21.86 12.58 7.80
C ASP A 87 -21.92 11.28 6.99
N ARG A 88 -21.98 10.14 7.70
CA ARG A 88 -22.06 8.78 7.14
C ARG A 88 -20.94 8.40 6.16
N GLY A 89 -19.77 9.02 6.25
CA GLY A 89 -18.60 8.58 5.50
C GLY A 89 -17.51 9.62 5.37
N ASN A 90 -16.95 9.76 4.16
CA ASN A 90 -15.92 10.74 3.87
C ASN A 90 -16.34 11.61 2.69
N ALA A 91 -15.54 12.58 2.28
CA ALA A 91 -15.94 13.53 1.24
C ALA A 91 -16.22 12.90 -0.14
N CYS A 92 -15.69 11.70 -0.41
CA CYS A 92 -15.93 10.98 -1.66
C CYS A 92 -17.12 10.01 -1.59
N TRP A 93 -17.36 9.43 -0.40
CA TRP A 93 -18.28 8.31 -0.22
C TRP A 93 -19.24 8.53 0.96
N LYS A 94 -20.53 8.23 0.74
CA LYS A 94 -21.54 8.10 1.78
C LYS A 94 -22.01 6.65 1.90
N GLN A 95 -22.37 6.27 3.11
CA GLN A 95 -23.11 5.06 3.39
C GLN A 95 -24.61 5.36 3.32
N GLU A 96 -25.31 4.62 2.48
CA GLU A 96 -26.76 4.74 2.37
C GLU A 96 -27.46 4.26 3.64
N GLN A 97 -28.65 4.82 3.88
CA GLN A 97 -29.56 4.35 4.91
C GLN A 97 -30.81 3.80 4.27
N GLY A 98 -31.32 2.70 4.84
CA GLY A 98 -32.65 2.22 4.49
C GLY A 98 -33.69 3.19 5.03
N ASP A 99 -34.79 3.31 4.31
CA ASP A 99 -36.02 4.01 4.73
C ASP A 99 -36.97 3.09 5.52
N ALA A 100 -36.58 1.83 5.72
CA ALA A 100 -37.37 0.82 6.41
C ALA A 100 -37.27 0.92 7.94
N LEU A 101 -38.36 0.50 8.61
CA LEU A 101 -38.44 0.35 10.07
C LEU A 101 -37.42 -0.66 10.66
N PHE A 102 -36.89 -1.55 9.82
CA PHE A 102 -35.91 -2.56 10.20
C PHE A 102 -34.58 -2.32 9.46
N GLN A 103 -33.46 -2.59 10.14
CA GLN A 103 -32.17 -2.58 9.47
C GLN A 103 -32.12 -3.69 8.41
N PRO A 104 -31.60 -3.41 7.21
CA PRO A 104 -31.48 -4.42 6.17
C PRO A 104 -30.55 -5.54 6.63
N GLN A 105 -30.90 -6.79 6.29
CA GLN A 105 -30.10 -7.96 6.65
C GLN A 105 -28.68 -7.92 6.07
N GLN A 106 -28.51 -7.25 4.94
CA GLN A 106 -27.21 -6.89 4.38
C GLN A 106 -27.00 -5.38 4.50
N PRO A 107 -25.85 -4.92 5.04
CA PRO A 107 -25.53 -3.51 5.08
C PRO A 107 -25.57 -2.89 3.68
N LEU A 108 -26.19 -1.72 3.56
CA LEU A 108 -26.19 -0.97 2.31
C LEU A 108 -24.78 -0.55 1.90
N SER A 109 -24.62 -0.20 0.62
CA SER A 109 -23.33 0.19 0.08
C SER A 109 -22.71 1.34 0.86
N ILE A 110 -21.42 1.20 1.14
CA ILE A 110 -20.55 2.24 1.69
C ILE A 110 -19.84 3.02 0.56
N PHE A 111 -20.13 2.70 -0.71
CA PHE A 111 -19.49 3.31 -1.87
C PHE A 111 -20.48 4.13 -2.70
N THR A 112 -21.39 4.85 -2.04
CA THR A 112 -22.31 5.75 -2.74
C THR A 112 -21.69 7.14 -2.89
N VAL A 113 -21.80 7.72 -4.07
CA VAL A 113 -21.31 9.07 -4.35
C VAL A 113 -22.22 10.10 -3.67
N ARG A 114 -21.62 11.16 -3.12
CA ARG A 114 -22.36 12.24 -2.48
C ARG A 114 -23.11 13.13 -3.47
N ASP A 115 -24.29 13.56 -3.06
CA ASP A 115 -25.06 14.57 -3.77
C ASP A 115 -24.53 15.96 -3.44
N TYR A 116 -24.84 16.94 -4.30
CA TYR A 116 -24.44 18.33 -4.09
C TYR A 116 -24.85 18.86 -2.71
N LYS A 117 -26.07 18.57 -2.27
CA LYS A 117 -26.63 19.02 -0.98
C LYS A 117 -25.89 18.44 0.24
N ASP A 118 -25.22 17.29 0.09
CA ASP A 118 -24.46 16.68 1.19
C ASP A 118 -23.29 17.58 1.62
N PHE A 119 -22.87 18.55 0.78
CA PHE A 119 -21.76 19.45 1.02
C PHE A 119 -22.14 20.77 1.72
N ASP A 120 -23.42 21.09 1.87
CA ASP A 120 -23.89 22.41 2.35
C ASP A 120 -23.32 22.81 3.74
N ARG A 121 -22.91 21.84 4.56
CA ARG A 121 -22.36 22.05 5.91
C ARG A 121 -20.85 21.80 6.02
N TYR A 122 -20.16 21.61 4.91
CA TYR A 122 -18.77 21.15 4.89
C TYR A 122 -17.88 21.99 3.96
N GLN A 123 -16.59 22.02 4.25
CA GLN A 123 -15.58 22.71 3.42
C GLN A 123 -15.06 21.82 2.28
N TYR A 124 -15.95 21.10 1.60
CA TYR A 124 -15.63 20.20 0.49
C TYR A 124 -16.51 20.52 -0.72
N TYR A 125 -16.00 20.26 -1.93
CA TYR A 125 -16.65 20.66 -3.17
C TYR A 125 -16.76 19.47 -4.13
N PRO A 126 -17.93 19.23 -4.75
CA PRO A 126 -18.18 18.06 -5.60
C PRO A 126 -17.12 17.83 -6.68
N ASN A 127 -16.71 18.89 -7.40
CA ASN A 127 -15.69 18.80 -8.45
C ASN A 127 -14.33 18.32 -7.94
N LYS A 128 -13.89 18.79 -6.76
CA LYS A 128 -12.64 18.35 -6.14
C LYS A 128 -12.73 16.89 -5.69
N GLN A 129 -13.89 16.47 -5.18
CA GLN A 129 -14.09 15.08 -4.73
C GLN A 129 -14.23 14.12 -5.92
N LEU A 130 -14.79 14.56 -7.04
CA LEU A 130 -14.79 13.79 -8.29
C LEU A 130 -13.36 13.44 -8.72
N MET A 131 -12.47 14.44 -8.79
CA MET A 131 -11.08 14.22 -9.21
C MET A 131 -10.32 13.32 -8.24
N LYS A 132 -10.49 13.53 -6.93
CA LYS A 132 -9.90 12.67 -5.90
C LYS A 132 -10.40 11.24 -6.05
N ARG A 133 -11.71 11.05 -6.14
CA ARG A 133 -12.33 9.73 -6.27
C ARG A 133 -11.80 8.99 -7.49
N ILE A 134 -11.83 9.61 -8.68
CA ILE A 134 -11.30 9.01 -9.92
C ILE A 134 -9.82 8.61 -9.73
N ASN A 135 -9.00 9.52 -9.20
CA ASN A 135 -7.59 9.22 -8.96
C ASN A 135 -7.41 8.05 -7.97
N GLY A 136 -8.17 8.03 -6.87
CA GLY A 136 -8.11 7.00 -5.86
C GLY A 136 -8.51 5.63 -6.42
N GLU A 137 -9.66 5.55 -7.10
CA GLU A 137 -10.15 4.32 -7.72
C GLU A 137 -9.14 3.78 -8.74
N LEU A 138 -8.63 4.63 -9.64
CA LEU A 138 -7.64 4.23 -10.64
C LEU A 138 -6.32 3.79 -10.02
N CYS A 139 -5.79 4.49 -9.01
CA CYS A 139 -4.56 4.11 -8.32
C CYS A 139 -4.70 2.72 -7.67
N VAL A 140 -5.78 2.49 -6.94
CA VAL A 140 -6.00 1.21 -6.23
C VAL A 140 -6.24 0.08 -7.22
N PHE A 141 -7.07 0.32 -8.24
CA PHE A 141 -7.32 -0.63 -9.31
C PHE A 141 -6.03 -1.03 -10.02
N ASN A 142 -5.22 -0.07 -10.48
CA ASN A 142 -3.96 -0.36 -11.14
C ASN A 142 -2.95 -1.04 -10.21
N THR A 143 -2.94 -0.71 -8.90
CA THR A 143 -2.10 -1.43 -7.92
C THR A 143 -2.44 -2.92 -7.90
N VAL A 144 -3.73 -3.26 -7.83
CA VAL A 144 -4.21 -4.65 -7.87
C VAL A 144 -3.88 -5.32 -9.21
N GLU A 145 -4.09 -4.63 -10.33
CA GLU A 145 -3.80 -5.17 -11.66
C GLU A 145 -2.31 -5.44 -11.88
N ILE A 146 -1.44 -4.56 -11.37
CA ILE A 146 0.02 -4.75 -11.37
C ILE A 146 0.38 -6.01 -10.57
N ILE A 147 -0.15 -6.15 -9.34
CA ILE A 147 0.11 -7.35 -8.52
C ILE A 147 -0.38 -8.62 -9.24
N LYS A 148 -1.59 -8.61 -9.81
CA LYS A 148 -2.14 -9.74 -10.56
C LYS A 148 -1.32 -10.12 -11.80
N ARG A 149 -0.79 -9.13 -12.53
CA ARG A 149 0.02 -9.35 -13.75
C ARG A 149 1.39 -9.91 -13.42
N TYR A 150 2.13 -9.27 -12.51
CA TYR A 150 3.54 -9.63 -12.26
C TYR A 150 3.71 -10.73 -11.23
N LYS A 151 2.69 -10.99 -10.41
CA LYS A 151 2.64 -12.06 -9.41
C LYS A 151 3.94 -12.10 -8.59
N PRO A 152 4.27 -11.02 -7.87
CA PRO A 152 5.43 -11.03 -6.99
C PRO A 152 5.23 -12.10 -5.92
N LYS A 153 6.33 -12.55 -5.34
CA LYS A 153 6.29 -13.51 -4.24
C LYS A 153 5.57 -12.92 -3.03
N TYR A 154 5.89 -11.66 -2.71
CA TYR A 154 5.21 -10.90 -1.69
C TYR A 154 4.65 -9.59 -2.22
N TRP A 155 3.54 -9.15 -1.67
CA TRP A 155 3.01 -7.82 -1.93
C TRP A 155 2.43 -7.22 -0.65
N ILE A 156 2.59 -5.90 -0.52
CA ILE A 156 2.16 -5.12 0.64
C ILE A 156 1.54 -3.82 0.14
N ILE A 157 0.35 -3.49 0.61
CA ILE A 157 -0.35 -2.23 0.38
C ILE A 157 -0.43 -1.49 1.71
N GLU A 158 -0.01 -0.24 1.72
CA GLU A 158 -0.05 0.68 2.85
C GLU A 158 -1.19 1.69 2.68
N ASN A 159 -1.98 1.86 3.74
CA ASN A 159 -2.96 2.94 3.85
C ASN A 159 -3.35 3.14 5.33
N PRO A 160 -4.03 4.27 5.67
CA PRO A 160 -4.73 4.40 6.94
C PRO A 160 -5.56 3.15 7.31
N ALA A 161 -5.43 2.71 8.56
CA ALA A 161 -5.96 1.42 9.03
C ALA A 161 -7.48 1.28 8.90
N PHE A 162 -8.21 2.39 8.94
CA PHE A 162 -9.67 2.44 8.94
C PHE A 162 -10.23 3.17 7.70
N GLY A 163 -9.43 3.25 6.62
CA GLY A 163 -9.87 3.83 5.36
C GLY A 163 -10.69 2.83 4.53
N ARG A 164 -11.59 3.33 3.69
CA ARG A 164 -12.51 2.50 2.87
C ARG A 164 -11.82 1.72 1.74
N ILE A 165 -10.51 1.91 1.58
CA ILE A 165 -9.70 1.23 0.57
C ILE A 165 -9.72 -0.29 0.78
N TRP A 166 -9.71 -0.76 2.03
CA TRP A 166 -9.62 -2.18 2.34
C TRP A 166 -10.88 -2.90 1.87
N GLU A 167 -12.05 -2.37 2.22
CA GLU A 167 -13.33 -2.90 1.74
C GLU A 167 -13.49 -2.72 0.24
N TYR A 168 -12.89 -1.70 -0.38
CA TYR A 168 -12.95 -1.49 -1.82
C TYR A 168 -12.16 -2.58 -2.56
N ILE A 169 -10.94 -2.88 -2.10
CA ILE A 169 -10.10 -3.92 -2.69
C ILE A 169 -10.79 -5.29 -2.61
N GLU A 170 -11.34 -5.65 -1.45
CA GLU A 170 -11.95 -6.98 -1.26
C GLU A 170 -13.34 -7.08 -1.88
N ARG A 171 -14.25 -6.14 -1.59
CA ARG A 171 -15.66 -6.24 -1.98
C ARG A 171 -15.94 -5.73 -3.39
N VAL A 172 -15.22 -4.72 -3.86
CA VAL A 172 -15.46 -4.10 -5.17
C VAL A 172 -14.53 -4.70 -6.22
N LEU A 173 -13.23 -4.84 -5.92
CA LEU A 173 -12.25 -5.39 -6.87
C LEU A 173 -12.10 -6.92 -6.78
N GLY A 174 -12.67 -7.56 -5.75
CA GLY A 174 -12.59 -9.01 -5.57
C GLY A 174 -11.17 -9.52 -5.35
N PHE A 175 -10.31 -8.73 -4.69
CA PHE A 175 -8.92 -9.09 -4.42
C PHE A 175 -8.74 -9.35 -2.93
N GLU A 176 -8.55 -10.61 -2.55
CA GLU A 176 -8.42 -11.03 -1.16
C GLU A 176 -7.11 -10.55 -0.53
N ILE A 177 -7.19 -10.11 0.73
CA ILE A 177 -6.05 -9.65 1.50
C ILE A 177 -5.82 -10.58 2.70
N PRO A 178 -4.92 -11.59 2.58
CA PRO A 178 -4.77 -12.62 3.60
C PRO A 178 -4.34 -12.10 4.98
N PHE A 179 -3.48 -11.07 5.03
CA PHE A 179 -2.93 -10.56 6.28
C PHE A 179 -3.17 -9.07 6.49
N GLU A 180 -3.70 -8.76 7.67
CA GLU A 180 -4.01 -7.41 8.13
C GLU A 180 -2.93 -6.87 9.09
N ASN A 181 -1.80 -6.40 8.58
CA ASN A 181 -0.71 -5.95 9.45
C ASN A 181 -0.95 -4.53 9.97
N HIS A 182 -1.70 -4.41 11.07
CA HIS A 182 -1.94 -3.14 11.74
C HIS A 182 -0.70 -2.60 12.45
N THR A 183 -0.52 -1.28 12.39
CA THR A 183 0.53 -0.56 13.09
C THR A 183 0.11 0.87 13.43
N ARG A 184 0.91 1.54 14.26
CA ARG A 184 0.81 2.99 14.50
C ARG A 184 2.19 3.60 14.40
N TYR A 185 2.30 4.68 13.63
CA TYR A 185 3.61 5.28 13.38
C TYR A 185 4.32 5.75 14.65
N ASN A 186 3.59 6.19 15.69
CA ASN A 186 4.19 6.59 16.98
C ASN A 186 4.80 5.43 17.80
N ASN A 187 4.75 4.20 17.31
CA ASN A 187 5.58 3.11 17.82
C ASN A 187 7.01 3.10 17.27
N TYR A 188 7.31 4.02 16.35
CA TYR A 188 8.55 4.07 15.58
C TYR A 188 9.10 5.49 15.54
N ASP A 189 10.42 5.64 15.67
CA ASP A 189 11.17 6.89 15.51
C ASP A 189 10.63 8.11 16.28
N ASN A 190 9.96 7.89 17.43
CA ASN A 190 9.25 8.92 18.18
C ASN A 190 8.32 9.77 17.28
N TYR A 191 7.63 9.12 16.35
CA TYR A 191 6.70 9.81 15.47
C TYR A 191 5.62 10.48 16.35
N PRO A 192 5.38 11.79 16.21
CA PRO A 192 4.77 12.58 17.28
C PRO A 192 3.24 12.50 17.34
N ILE A 193 2.62 11.82 16.38
CA ILE A 193 1.18 11.53 16.38
C ILE A 193 0.92 10.04 16.17
N SER A 194 -0.06 9.50 16.87
CA SER A 194 -0.59 8.16 16.58
C SER A 194 -1.33 8.20 15.25
N LYS A 195 -0.64 7.76 14.20
CA LYS A 195 -1.22 7.53 12.87
C LYS A 195 -1.51 6.03 12.73
N PRO A 196 -2.77 5.58 12.88
CA PRO A 196 -3.14 4.19 12.67
C PRO A 196 -3.06 3.85 11.19
N THR A 197 -2.22 2.89 10.87
CA THR A 197 -1.89 2.49 9.49
C THR A 197 -1.96 0.97 9.40
N ARG A 198 -2.18 0.45 8.20
CA ARG A 198 -2.17 -0.98 7.94
C ARG A 198 -1.31 -1.25 6.69
N PHE A 199 -0.43 -2.24 6.79
CA PHE A 199 0.45 -2.73 5.72
C PHE A 199 -0.02 -4.11 5.28
N SER A 200 -1.16 -4.16 4.61
CA SER A 200 -1.85 -5.41 4.31
C SER A 200 -1.24 -6.10 3.11
N GLY A 201 -1.19 -7.42 3.13
CA GLY A 201 -0.46 -8.16 2.12
C GLY A 201 -0.74 -9.65 2.14
N ASN A 202 0.07 -10.39 1.39
CA ASN A 202 0.15 -11.84 1.47
C ASN A 202 1.29 -12.32 2.41
N VAL A 203 1.80 -11.46 3.27
CA VAL A 203 2.82 -11.77 4.27
C VAL A 203 2.42 -11.23 5.63
N GLU A 204 2.58 -12.05 6.67
CA GLU A 204 2.39 -11.62 8.05
C GLU A 204 3.63 -10.89 8.56
N LEU A 205 3.45 -9.66 9.03
CA LEU A 205 4.54 -8.79 9.44
C LEU A 205 4.59 -8.58 10.94
N ASN A 206 3.57 -8.91 11.74
CA ASN A 206 3.61 -8.78 13.21
C ASN A 206 4.21 -7.45 13.70
N LEU A 207 3.70 -6.32 13.19
CA LEU A 207 4.22 -4.97 13.44
C LEU A 207 3.80 -4.43 14.82
N LYS A 208 4.54 -3.47 15.37
CA LYS A 208 4.19 -2.82 16.64
C LYS A 208 2.90 -1.99 16.49
N ASN A 209 1.95 -2.17 17.40
CA ASN A 209 0.64 -1.53 17.33
C ASN A 209 0.08 -1.08 18.70
N GLU A 210 0.96 -0.72 19.63
CA GLU A 210 0.55 -0.22 20.93
C GLU A 210 -0.17 1.13 20.81
N LYS A 211 -1.24 1.33 21.59
CA LYS A 211 -1.97 2.60 21.67
C LYS A 211 -1.20 3.56 22.59
N LYS A 212 -0.30 4.37 22.01
CA LYS A 212 0.42 5.46 22.69
C LYS A 212 -0.27 6.80 22.47
N SER A 213 -0.19 7.70 23.45
CA SER A 213 -0.66 9.09 23.32
C SER A 213 0.12 9.86 22.25
N ASN A 214 -0.44 10.96 21.76
CA ASN A 214 0.26 11.87 20.86
C ASN A 214 1.17 12.79 21.68
N ASP A 215 2.34 13.11 21.13
CA ASP A 215 3.27 14.08 21.72
C ASP A 215 2.85 15.52 21.40
N VAL A 216 2.13 15.71 20.28
CA VAL A 216 1.63 17.02 19.82
C VAL A 216 0.15 16.97 19.48
N LYS A 217 -0.52 18.13 19.58
CA LYS A 217 -1.89 18.29 19.06
C LYS A 217 -1.84 18.27 17.53
N PHE A 218 -2.84 17.64 16.92
CA PHE A 218 -2.92 17.53 15.46
C PHE A 218 -2.96 18.88 14.73
N GLN A 219 -3.53 19.92 15.38
CA GLN A 219 -3.62 21.27 14.82
C GLN A 219 -2.25 21.96 14.69
N ASP A 220 -1.30 21.56 15.52
CA ASP A 220 0.05 22.13 15.58
C ASP A 220 1.05 21.32 14.71
N TRP A 221 0.56 20.27 14.03
CA TRP A 221 1.35 19.42 13.13
C TRP A 221 1.55 20.07 11.76
N THR A 222 2.63 19.69 11.07
CA THR A 222 2.99 20.22 9.74
C THR A 222 1.86 20.08 8.72
N LYS A 223 1.75 21.08 7.83
CA LYS A 223 0.81 21.09 6.69
C LYS A 223 1.41 20.49 5.42
N SER A 224 2.72 20.22 5.38
CA SER A 224 3.41 19.64 4.22
C SER A 224 2.85 18.26 3.89
N TYR A 225 2.54 18.01 2.62
CA TYR A 225 2.01 16.70 2.20
C TYR A 225 3.08 15.63 2.36
N ASN A 226 4.28 15.89 1.81
CA ASN A 226 5.41 14.98 1.85
C ASN A 226 5.85 14.62 3.28
N GLU A 227 5.74 15.55 4.25
CA GLU A 227 6.08 15.24 5.64
C GLU A 227 5.01 14.39 6.34
N ARG A 228 3.73 14.58 6.00
CA ARG A 228 2.62 13.80 6.57
C ARG A 228 2.51 12.40 5.97
N SER A 229 3.01 12.20 4.75
CA SER A 229 3.09 10.91 4.09
C SER A 229 4.36 10.13 4.45
N ASN A 230 5.35 10.76 5.10
CA ASN A 230 6.54 10.05 5.57
C ASN A 230 6.20 8.87 6.47
N ILE A 231 6.73 7.71 6.07
CA ILE A 231 6.70 6.49 6.87
C ILE A 231 7.95 6.50 7.78
N PRO A 232 7.83 6.15 9.07
CA PRO A 232 8.97 5.99 9.96
C PRO A 232 10.01 5.03 9.36
N GLN A 233 11.26 5.43 9.44
CA GLN A 233 12.37 4.71 8.82
C GLN A 233 12.61 3.36 9.50
N SER A 234 12.52 3.28 10.84
CA SER A 234 12.66 2.00 11.55
C SER A 234 11.54 1.01 11.23
N LEU A 235 10.33 1.50 10.97
CA LEU A 235 9.21 0.67 10.50
C LEU A 235 9.49 0.09 9.11
N VAL A 236 9.95 0.94 8.18
CA VAL A 236 10.30 0.48 6.83
C VAL A 236 11.42 -0.57 6.87
N CYS A 237 12.46 -0.34 7.67
CA CYS A 237 13.54 -1.30 7.88
C CYS A 237 13.01 -2.63 8.43
N GLU A 238 12.14 -2.60 9.45
CA GLU A 238 11.54 -3.82 10.03
C GLU A 238 10.74 -4.62 8.99
N ILE A 239 9.95 -3.94 8.14
CA ILE A 239 9.16 -4.59 7.08
C ILE A 239 10.09 -5.30 6.09
N PHE A 240 11.10 -4.60 5.56
CA PHE A 240 12.02 -5.19 4.60
C PHE A 240 12.84 -6.33 5.21
N GLU A 241 13.28 -6.23 6.46
CA GLU A 241 13.99 -7.31 7.14
C GLU A 241 13.13 -8.57 7.26
N LYS A 242 11.84 -8.41 7.59
CA LYS A 242 10.90 -9.53 7.71
C LYS A 242 10.68 -10.21 6.36
N VAL A 243 10.38 -9.44 5.32
CA VAL A 243 10.19 -9.99 3.97
C VAL A 243 11.48 -10.67 3.45
N TYR A 244 12.64 -10.04 3.68
CA TYR A 244 13.92 -10.61 3.26
C TYR A 244 14.19 -11.96 3.92
N LYS A 245 13.90 -12.09 5.22
CA LYS A 245 14.04 -13.37 5.95
C LYS A 245 13.10 -14.44 5.40
N GLU A 246 11.86 -14.09 5.05
CA GLU A 246 10.93 -15.04 4.43
C GLU A 246 11.44 -15.55 3.07
N ILE A 247 12.05 -14.66 2.26
CA ILE A 247 12.69 -15.08 1.00
C ILE A 247 13.85 -16.05 1.27
N GLU A 248 14.77 -15.70 2.18
CA GLU A 248 15.92 -16.55 2.52
C GLU A 248 15.52 -17.93 3.07
N ASN A 249 14.49 -17.98 3.92
CA ASN A 249 14.00 -19.22 4.52
C ASN A 249 13.41 -20.16 3.47
N GLU A 250 12.69 -19.62 2.49
CA GLU A 250 12.17 -20.39 1.37
C GLU A 250 13.26 -20.90 0.42
N GLU A 251 14.33 -20.12 0.21
CA GLU A 251 15.46 -20.58 -0.60
C GLU A 251 16.20 -21.73 0.07
N LYS A 252 16.42 -21.64 1.39
CA LYS A 252 17.04 -22.70 2.20
C LYS A 252 16.21 -23.98 2.25
N THR A 253 14.88 -23.88 2.25
CA THR A 253 13.99 -25.06 2.23
C THR A 253 13.85 -25.70 0.86
N ARG A 254 14.21 -25.00 -0.24
CA ARG A 254 14.27 -25.57 -1.59
C ARG A 254 15.58 -26.31 -1.89
N GLN A 255 16.68 -25.96 -1.21
CA GLN A 255 18.00 -26.57 -1.39
C GLN A 255 18.26 -27.99 -0.79
N PRO A 256 17.49 -28.59 0.16
CA PRO A 256 17.91 -29.85 0.78
C PRO A 256 17.72 -31.14 -0.05
N ALA A 257 17.31 -31.07 -1.33
CA ALA A 257 16.96 -32.26 -2.11
C ALA A 257 18.01 -32.74 -3.13
N ASN A 258 19.12 -32.02 -3.34
CA ASN A 258 20.09 -32.34 -4.41
C ASN A 258 21.47 -32.84 -3.96
N ASP A 259 21.76 -32.91 -2.65
CA ASP A 259 23.09 -33.30 -2.14
C ASP A 259 23.10 -34.63 -1.37
N SER A 260 22.25 -35.58 -1.75
CA SER A 260 22.29 -36.95 -1.19
C SER A 260 22.09 -38.03 -2.26
N ASN A 261 22.97 -38.07 -3.24
CA ASN A 261 23.24 -39.29 -4.02
C ASN A 261 24.60 -39.20 -4.72
N ASP A 262 25.69 -39.10 -3.95
CA ASP A 262 26.91 -39.79 -4.36
C ASP A 262 27.83 -40.04 -3.16
N SER A 263 27.68 -41.20 -2.54
CA SER A 263 28.82 -41.90 -1.94
C SER A 263 28.44 -43.33 -1.55
N THR A 264 29.28 -44.23 -2.06
CA THR A 264 29.61 -45.56 -1.52
C THR A 264 28.60 -46.69 -1.67
N THR A 265 28.91 -47.65 -2.55
CA THR A 265 29.45 -48.97 -2.13
C THR A 265 29.81 -49.86 -3.34
N GLY A 266 30.94 -50.57 -3.27
CA GLY A 266 31.30 -51.63 -4.22
C GLY A 266 32.81 -51.78 -4.49
N LEU A 267 33.65 -51.94 -3.46
CA LEU A 267 34.27 -53.22 -3.09
C LEU A 267 35.40 -53.71 -4.03
N THR A 268 36.63 -53.50 -3.57
CA THR A 268 37.81 -54.33 -3.84
C THR A 268 37.76 -55.63 -3.03
N SER A 269 37.95 -56.80 -3.65
CA SER A 269 38.91 -57.85 -3.24
C SER A 269 38.76 -59.16 -4.05
N HIS A 270 39.94 -59.76 -4.29
CA HIS A 270 40.30 -61.04 -4.95
C HIS A 270 40.32 -61.10 -6.49
#